data_AF-A0A937BWG1-F1
#
_entry.id   AF-A0A937BWG1-F1
#
_cell.length_a   1.000
_cell.length_b   1.000
_cell.length_c   1.000
_cell.angle_alpha   90.00
_cell.angle_beta   90.00
_cell.angle_gamma   90.00
#
_symmetry.space_group_name_H-M   'P 1'
#
loop_
_entity.id
_entity.type
_entity.pdbx_description
1 polymer ?
#
loop_
_entity_poly.entity_id
_entity_poly.type
_entity_poly.pdbx_seq_one_letter_code
_entity_poly.pdbx_strand_id
1 'polypeptide(L)'
;MHTYPNGTPSGFLPAEMTKCVNLYEKIKPLTEFASYLWSTGATTPSITIHNPGEYWLEVTDLTGCKGKEYTTITTRSCMNAVYIPSAFTPNKDGRNDIFKPLIDGKLIKYEFAIYDRWGQIVSSAPKPGYRLGWKTKGH
;
A
#
# COMPACT_ATOMS: atom_id res chain seq x y z
N MET A 1 -13.00 17.54 17.18
CA MET A 1 -14.38 17.09 16.88
C MET A 1 -14.99 18.13 15.98
N HIS A 2 -15.16 17.83 14.68
CA HIS A 2 -16.01 18.65 13.83
C HIS A 2 -17.45 18.24 14.14
N THR A 3 -18.15 19.07 14.91
CA THR A 3 -19.60 18.92 15.09
C THR A 3 -20.29 19.62 13.92
N TYR A 4 -21.15 18.90 13.20
CA TYR A 4 -22.06 19.48 12.21
C TYR A 4 -23.35 19.84 12.95
N PRO A 5 -23.55 21.08 13.44
CA PRO A 5 -24.56 21.32 14.47
C PRO A 5 -26.01 21.30 13.97
N ASN A 6 -26.24 21.01 12.68
CA ASN A 6 -27.57 20.87 12.06
C ASN A 6 -27.50 20.35 10.61
N GLY A 7 -26.41 19.69 10.23
CA GLY A 7 -26.16 19.31 8.83
C GLY A 7 -25.90 17.82 8.69
N THR A 8 -26.54 17.20 7.70
CA THR A 8 -26.14 15.90 7.16
C THR A 8 -24.62 15.87 6.99
N PRO A 9 -23.90 14.89 7.57
CA PRO A 9 -22.46 14.73 7.34
C PRO A 9 -22.10 14.82 5.87
N SER A 10 -21.06 15.58 5.55
CA SER A 10 -20.58 15.79 4.18
C SER A 10 -19.08 16.15 4.17
N GLY A 11 -18.46 16.12 2.99
CA GLY A 11 -17.03 16.36 2.78
C GLY A 11 -16.13 15.36 3.51
N PHE A 12 -16.62 14.16 3.82
CA PHE A 12 -15.87 13.17 4.59
C PHE A 12 -15.18 12.12 3.73
N LEU A 13 -15.53 12.01 2.45
CA LEU A 13 -14.88 11.14 1.48
C LEU A 13 -14.46 11.96 0.24
N PRO A 14 -13.22 11.82 -0.26
CA PRO A 14 -12.82 12.49 -1.49
C PRO A 14 -13.63 11.95 -2.68
N ALA A 15 -14.03 12.83 -3.61
CA ALA A 15 -14.81 12.43 -4.79
C ALA A 15 -14.06 11.44 -5.71
N GLU A 16 -12.73 11.56 -5.78
CA GLU A 16 -11.87 10.66 -6.56
C GLU A 16 -10.60 10.30 -5.80
N MET A 17 -10.13 9.08 -6.00
CA MET A 17 -8.83 8.61 -5.51
C MET A 17 -8.15 7.75 -6.58
N THR A 18 -6.81 7.76 -6.60
CA THR A 18 -6.04 6.89 -7.48
C THR A 18 -5.20 5.91 -6.68
N LYS A 19 -5.35 4.62 -6.94
CA LYS A 19 -4.50 3.57 -6.39
C LYS A 19 -3.48 3.07 -7.42
N CYS A 20 -2.47 2.35 -6.94
CA CYS A 20 -1.53 1.70 -7.83
C CYS A 20 -2.13 0.42 -8.44
N VAL A 21 -1.83 0.18 -9.71
CA VAL A 21 -2.19 -1.09 -10.39
C VAL A 21 -1.66 -2.27 -9.58
N ASN A 22 -2.47 -3.32 -9.45
CA ASN A 22 -2.18 -4.57 -8.72
C ASN A 22 -1.84 -4.44 -7.23
N LEU A 23 -1.96 -3.24 -6.63
CA LEU A 23 -1.83 -3.04 -5.19
C LEU A 23 -3.19 -2.79 -4.55
N TYR A 24 -3.34 -3.13 -3.28
CA TYR A 24 -4.49 -2.70 -2.50
C TYR A 24 -4.30 -1.27 -1.99
N GLU A 25 -5.40 -0.58 -1.69
CA GLU A 25 -5.38 0.71 -1.01
C GLU A 25 -6.36 0.68 0.16
N LYS A 26 -6.05 1.42 1.22
CA LYS A 26 -6.95 1.55 2.38
C LYS A 26 -7.69 2.87 2.26
N ILE A 27 -9.02 2.80 2.13
CA ILE A 27 -9.87 4.00 2.10
C ILE A 27 -10.58 4.17 3.44
N LYS A 28 -10.71 5.42 3.88
CA LYS A 28 -11.32 5.82 5.15
C LYS A 28 -11.85 7.26 5.03
N PRO A 29 -12.83 7.66 5.85
CA PRO A 29 -13.25 9.05 5.89
C PRO A 29 -12.17 9.97 6.49
N LEU A 30 -12.27 11.26 6.21
CA LEU A 30 -11.37 12.31 6.72
C LEU A 30 -11.53 12.55 8.23
N THR A 31 -12.67 12.16 8.79
CA THR A 31 -13.02 12.25 10.21
C THR A 31 -13.65 10.96 10.70
N GLU A 32 -13.63 10.75 12.02
CA GLU A 32 -14.31 9.61 12.65
C GLU A 32 -15.81 9.88 12.86
N PHE A 33 -16.61 8.83 12.78
CA PHE A 33 -18.06 8.82 12.94
C PHE A 33 -18.51 7.74 13.94
N ALA A 34 -19.76 7.80 14.37
CA ALA A 34 -20.32 6.85 15.33
C ALA A 34 -20.56 5.47 14.69
N SER A 35 -20.95 5.43 13.41
CA SER A 35 -21.12 4.19 12.66
C SER A 35 -20.83 4.38 11.17
N TYR A 36 -20.55 3.25 10.51
CA TYR A 36 -20.16 3.17 9.11
C TYR A 36 -20.94 2.07 8.40
N LEU A 37 -21.25 2.28 7.12
CA LEU A 37 -21.74 1.27 6.20
C LEU A 37 -21.13 1.53 4.81
N TRP A 38 -20.24 0.65 4.39
CA TRP A 38 -19.61 0.71 3.07
C TRP A 38 -20.46 -0.01 2.02
N SER A 39 -20.30 0.38 0.76
CA SER A 39 -20.80 -0.34 -0.43
C SER A 39 -20.49 -1.84 -0.48
N THR A 40 -19.43 -2.28 0.21
CA THR A 40 -19.05 -3.69 0.35
C THR A 40 -19.80 -4.43 1.46
N GLY A 41 -20.63 -3.74 2.24
CA GLY A 41 -21.31 -4.26 3.43
C GLY A 41 -20.48 -4.17 4.72
N ALA A 42 -19.23 -3.71 4.66
CA ALA A 42 -18.40 -3.54 5.85
C ALA A 42 -18.89 -2.38 6.73
N THR A 43 -18.69 -2.49 8.05
CA THR A 43 -19.08 -1.48 9.05
C THR A 43 -17.90 -0.91 9.83
N THR A 44 -16.68 -1.15 9.35
CA THR A 44 -15.43 -0.67 9.96
C THR A 44 -15.11 0.77 9.56
N PRO A 45 -14.31 1.53 10.33
CA PRO A 45 -13.89 2.90 9.98
C PRO A 45 -13.08 3.01 8.68
N SER A 46 -12.70 1.89 8.09
CA SER A 46 -11.93 1.83 6.85
C SER A 46 -12.12 0.48 6.18
N ILE A 47 -11.91 0.42 4.86
CA ILE A 47 -11.85 -0.83 4.10
C ILE A 47 -10.58 -0.89 3.27
N THR A 48 -10.15 -2.12 2.97
CA THR A 48 -9.08 -2.39 2.02
C THR A 48 -9.71 -2.75 0.68
N ILE A 49 -9.37 -2.02 -0.37
CA ILE A 49 -9.91 -2.22 -1.72
C ILE A 49 -8.84 -2.76 -2.65
N HIS A 50 -9.23 -3.72 -3.50
CA HIS A 50 -8.36 -4.35 -4.48
C HIS A 50 -8.64 -3.89 -5.91
N ASN A 51 -9.88 -3.51 -6.20
CA ASN A 51 -10.35 -3.20 -7.54
C ASN A 51 -10.63 -1.70 -7.67
N PRO A 52 -10.41 -1.10 -8.86
CA PRO A 52 -10.99 0.19 -9.18
C PRO A 52 -12.52 0.10 -9.28
N GLY A 53 -13.18 1.26 -9.27
CA GLY A 53 -14.62 1.37 -9.35
C GLY A 53 -15.18 2.40 -8.38
N GLU A 54 -16.50 2.51 -8.35
CA GLU A 54 -17.19 3.38 -7.42
C GLU A 54 -17.41 2.68 -6.08
N TYR A 55 -17.08 3.38 -5.00
CA TYR A 55 -17.38 2.97 -3.64
C TYR A 55 -18.19 4.07 -2.97
N TRP A 56 -19.17 3.68 -2.15
CA TRP A 56 -19.87 4.62 -1.28
C TRP A 56 -19.70 4.27 0.19
N LEU A 57 -19.82 5.28 1.03
CA LEU A 57 -19.83 5.19 2.49
C LEU A 57 -21.03 5.98 3.03
N GLU A 58 -21.91 5.30 3.76
CA GLU A 58 -22.87 5.93 4.65
C GLU A 58 -22.29 5.97 6.07
N VAL A 59 -22.32 7.14 6.71
CA VAL A 59 -21.89 7.36 8.09
C VAL A 59 -23.04 7.88 8.92
N THR A 60 -23.01 7.61 10.23
CA THR A 60 -23.85 8.29 11.21
C THR A 60 -22.97 9.02 12.21
N ASP A 61 -23.24 10.29 12.47
CA ASP A 61 -22.52 11.05 13.49
C ASP A 61 -23.02 10.78 14.92
N LEU A 62 -22.41 11.44 15.90
CA LEU A 62 -22.76 11.29 17.32
C LEU A 62 -24.15 11.86 17.67
N THR A 63 -24.73 12.71 16.81
CA THR A 63 -26.07 13.27 16.98
C THR A 63 -27.15 12.46 16.26
N GLY A 64 -26.76 11.38 15.57
CA GLY A 64 -27.66 10.50 14.83
C GLY A 64 -27.92 10.93 13.39
N CYS A 65 -27.27 11.99 12.89
CA CYS A 65 -27.42 12.42 11.51
C CYS A 65 -26.65 11.48 10.56
N LYS A 66 -27.31 11.06 9.49
CA LYS A 66 -26.74 10.20 8.45
C LYS A 66 -26.27 11.01 7.26
N GLY A 67 -25.12 10.65 6.70
CA GLY A 67 -24.61 11.20 5.44
C GLY A 67 -24.05 10.09 4.56
N LYS A 68 -24.21 10.23 3.24
CA LYS A 68 -23.73 9.23 2.27
C LYS A 68 -22.94 9.90 1.16
N GLU A 69 -21.72 9.44 0.93
CA GLU A 69 -20.84 9.95 -0.11
C GLU A 69 -20.26 8.84 -0.98
N TYR A 70 -19.88 9.23 -2.19
CA TYR A 70 -19.33 8.35 -3.22
C TYR A 70 -17.89 8.76 -3.52
N THR A 71 -17.06 7.79 -3.85
CA THR A 71 -15.69 7.99 -4.32
C THR A 71 -15.43 7.09 -5.51
N THR A 72 -14.84 7.66 -6.57
CA THR A 72 -14.38 6.89 -7.72
C THR A 72 -12.92 6.53 -7.54
N ILE A 73 -12.63 5.23 -7.56
CA ILE A 73 -11.27 4.71 -7.46
C ILE A 73 -10.74 4.39 -8.86
N THR A 74 -9.72 5.12 -9.27
CA THR A 74 -8.96 4.87 -10.50
C THR A 74 -7.65 4.16 -10.20
N THR A 75 -7.01 3.61 -11.23
CA THR A 75 -5.69 2.99 -11.12
C THR A 75 -4.67 3.68 -11.99
N ARG A 76 -3.43 3.80 -11.48
CA ARG A 76 -2.27 4.22 -12.29
C ARG A 76 -1.07 3.31 -12.05
N SER A 77 -0.16 3.25 -13.03
CA SER A 77 1.15 2.66 -12.76
C SER A 77 1.89 3.52 -11.75
N CYS A 78 2.36 2.89 -10.68
CA CYS A 78 3.21 3.53 -9.68
C CYS A 78 4.63 2.96 -9.69
N MET A 79 4.94 2.11 -10.66
CA MET A 79 6.26 1.54 -10.87
C MET A 79 6.84 2.15 -12.13
N ASN A 80 7.92 2.89 -11.97
CA ASN A 80 8.59 3.59 -13.07
C ASN A 80 9.81 2.79 -13.55
N ALA A 81 10.63 2.29 -12.63
CA ALA A 81 11.82 1.52 -12.97
C ALA A 81 12.15 0.46 -11.89
N VAL A 82 12.66 -0.68 -12.36
CA VAL A 82 13.31 -1.69 -11.53
C VAL A 82 14.70 -1.91 -12.09
N TYR A 83 15.72 -1.57 -11.31
CA TYR A 83 17.11 -1.76 -11.67
C TYR A 83 17.72 -2.85 -10.79
N ILE A 84 18.18 -3.92 -11.42
CA ILE A 84 18.91 -4.99 -10.76
C ILE A 84 20.39 -4.80 -11.11
N PRO A 85 21.25 -4.45 -10.14
CA PRO A 85 22.69 -4.36 -10.39
C PRO A 85 23.23 -5.69 -10.92
N SER A 86 24.21 -5.67 -11.82
CA SER A 86 24.91 -6.89 -12.25
C SER A 86 26.08 -7.28 -11.34
N ALA A 87 26.51 -6.37 -10.46
CA ALA A 87 27.63 -6.54 -9.55
C ALA A 87 27.41 -5.77 -8.25
N PHE A 88 28.06 -6.24 -7.18
CA PHE A 88 28.13 -5.59 -5.88
C PHE A 88 29.50 -5.90 -5.26
N THR A 89 30.03 -5.02 -4.42
CA THR A 89 31.37 -5.11 -3.82
C THR A 89 31.24 -5.24 -2.30
N PRO A 90 31.12 -6.46 -1.75
CA PRO A 90 30.94 -6.65 -0.31
C PRO A 90 32.25 -6.46 0.47
N ASN A 91 32.79 -5.24 0.52
CA ASN A 91 34.05 -4.89 1.20
C ASN A 91 33.84 -4.07 2.50
N LYS A 92 32.58 -3.82 2.89
CA LYS A 92 32.16 -3.05 4.07
C LYS A 92 32.51 -1.55 4.00
N ASP A 93 32.68 -0.98 2.82
CA ASP A 93 32.94 0.46 2.63
C ASP A 93 31.66 1.32 2.55
N GLY A 94 30.48 0.69 2.61
CA GLY A 94 29.18 1.33 2.52
C GLY A 94 28.67 1.53 1.08
N ARG A 95 29.48 1.23 0.06
CA ARG A 95 29.14 1.36 -1.36
C ARG A 95 28.97 -0.03 -1.97
N ASN A 96 27.80 -0.30 -2.53
CA ASN A 96 27.49 -1.56 -3.21
C ASN A 96 27.78 -2.83 -2.37
N ASP A 97 27.70 -2.76 -1.04
CA ASP A 97 27.89 -3.91 -0.16
C ASP A 97 26.71 -4.90 -0.14
N ILE A 98 25.57 -4.44 -0.64
CA ILE A 98 24.29 -5.15 -0.57
C ILE A 98 23.73 -5.31 -1.98
N PHE A 99 23.58 -6.55 -2.41
CA PHE A 99 22.88 -6.85 -3.64
C PHE A 99 21.37 -6.73 -3.42
N LYS A 100 20.74 -5.73 -4.02
CA LYS A 100 19.29 -5.50 -3.97
C LYS A 100 18.81 -4.82 -5.23
N PRO A 101 17.56 -5.03 -5.65
CA PRO A 101 16.95 -4.19 -6.67
C PRO A 101 16.83 -2.75 -6.16
N LEU A 102 17.13 -1.79 -7.03
CA LEU A 102 16.77 -0.39 -6.87
C LEU A 102 15.44 -0.18 -7.57
N ILE A 103 14.42 0.26 -6.83
CA ILE A 103 13.05 0.33 -7.34
C ILE A 103 12.58 1.77 -7.22
N ASP A 104 12.26 2.36 -8.36
CA ASP A 104 11.56 3.64 -8.44
C ASP A 104 10.05 3.36 -8.57
N GLY A 105 9.36 3.41 -7.43
CA GLY A 105 7.92 3.19 -7.38
C GLY A 105 7.39 2.66 -6.04
N LYS A 106 6.06 2.55 -5.95
CA LYS A 106 5.40 1.94 -4.78
C LYS A 106 5.54 0.41 -4.87
N LEU A 107 6.30 -0.17 -3.94
CA LEU A 107 6.52 -1.61 -3.83
C LEU A 107 6.03 -2.12 -2.48
N ILE A 108 5.18 -3.14 -2.48
CA ILE A 108 4.72 -3.80 -1.24
C ILE A 108 5.60 -5.02 -0.91
N LYS A 109 6.04 -5.78 -1.92
CA LYS A 109 6.84 -6.99 -1.74
C LYS A 109 7.67 -7.28 -2.99
N TYR A 110 8.86 -7.84 -2.80
CA TYR A 110 9.61 -8.54 -3.84
C TYR A 110 10.29 -9.76 -3.22
N GLU A 111 10.53 -10.76 -4.06
CA GLU A 111 11.32 -11.95 -3.72
C GLU A 111 12.50 -12.02 -4.68
N PHE A 112 13.62 -12.55 -4.22
CA PHE A 112 14.74 -12.84 -5.09
C PHE A 112 15.42 -14.11 -4.62
N ALA A 113 15.97 -14.86 -5.58
CA ALA A 113 16.76 -16.04 -5.34
C ALA A 113 18.07 -15.94 -6.13
N ILE A 114 19.16 -16.39 -5.52
CA ILE A 114 20.48 -16.50 -6.10
C ILE A 114 20.72 -17.98 -6.33
N TYR A 115 21.03 -18.34 -7.58
CA TYR A 115 21.31 -19.70 -7.99
C TYR A 115 22.78 -19.87 -8.36
N ASP A 116 23.32 -21.05 -8.13
CA ASP A 116 24.62 -21.43 -8.68
C ASP A 116 24.51 -21.86 -10.16
N ARG A 117 25.62 -22.32 -10.74
CA ARG A 117 25.68 -22.75 -12.16
C ARG A 117 24.89 -24.03 -12.45
N TRP A 118 24.49 -24.76 -11.43
CA TRP A 118 23.71 -26.00 -11.54
C TRP A 118 22.24 -25.79 -11.18
N GLY A 119 21.82 -24.54 -10.95
CA GLY A 119 20.44 -24.19 -10.61
C GLY A 119 20.08 -24.46 -9.15
N GLN A 120 21.04 -24.69 -8.26
CA GLN A 120 20.78 -24.84 -6.83
C GLN A 120 20.68 -23.47 -6.15
N ILE A 121 19.74 -23.31 -5.22
CA ILE A 121 19.55 -22.05 -4.49
C ILE A 121 20.70 -21.87 -3.49
N VAL A 122 21.50 -20.82 -3.70
CA VAL A 122 22.56 -20.37 -2.78
C VAL A 122 21.97 -19.44 -1.71
N SER A 123 21.00 -18.61 -2.08
CA SER A 123 20.32 -17.73 -1.14
C SER A 123 18.97 -17.27 -1.66
N SER A 124 18.05 -16.94 -0.76
CA SER A 124 16.76 -16.34 -1.10
C SER A 124 16.34 -15.32 -0.04
N ALA A 125 15.61 -14.30 -0.47
CA ALA A 125 14.75 -13.50 0.39
C ALA A 125 13.29 -13.89 0.07
N PRO A 126 12.47 -14.17 1.11
CA PRO A 126 12.29 -13.28 2.24
C PRO A 126 12.91 -13.74 3.60
N LYS A 127 13.59 -12.85 4.35
CA LYS A 127 13.70 -12.89 5.83
C LYS A 127 12.95 -11.68 6.43
N PRO A 128 12.24 -11.77 7.58
CA PRO A 128 11.45 -10.67 8.11
C PRO A 128 12.31 -9.41 8.32
N GLY A 129 11.98 -8.30 7.65
CA GLY A 129 12.78 -7.06 7.64
C GLY A 129 13.19 -6.62 6.22
N TYR A 130 12.20 -6.38 5.37
CA TYR A 130 12.33 -6.29 3.91
C TYR A 130 12.88 -4.97 3.38
N ARG A 131 14.19 -4.74 3.56
CA ARG A 131 14.99 -3.78 2.76
C ARG A 131 16.46 -4.18 2.58
N LEU A 132 16.87 -5.32 3.15
CA LEU A 132 18.27 -5.57 3.47
C LEU A 132 19.09 -6.21 2.34
N GLY A 133 18.47 -6.60 1.22
CA GLY A 133 19.15 -7.26 0.10
C GLY A 133 19.90 -8.52 0.53
N TRP A 134 20.80 -8.99 -0.32
CA TRP A 134 21.70 -10.09 0.00
C TRP A 134 23.09 -9.58 0.41
N LYS A 135 23.64 -10.25 1.42
CA LYS A 135 25.07 -10.19 1.78
C LYS A 135 25.62 -11.61 1.69
N THR A 136 26.81 -11.77 1.12
CA THR A 136 27.58 -12.99 1.30
C THR A 136 27.86 -13.19 2.79
N LYS A 137 27.82 -14.44 3.28
CA LYS A 137 28.49 -14.76 4.55
C LYS A 137 29.99 -14.66 4.30
N GLY A 138 30.57 -13.49 4.51
CA GLY A 138 32.01 -13.32 4.58
C GLY A 138 32.53 -13.80 5.93
N HIS A 139 33.62 -14.58 5.90
CA HIS A 139 34.50 -14.82 7.04
C HIS A 139 34.94 -13.51 7.70
#